data_AF-A0A7W1C744-F1
#
_entry.id   AF-A0A7W1C744-F1
#
_cell.length_a   1.000
_cell.length_b   1.000
_cell.length_c   1.000
_cell.angle_alpha   90.00
_cell.angle_beta   90.00
_cell.angle_gamma   90.00
#
_symmetry.space_group_name_H-M   'P 1'
#
loop_
_entity.id
_entity.type
_entity.pdbx_description
1 polymer ?
#
loop_
_entity_poly.entity_id
_entity_poly.type
_entity_poly.pdbx_seq_one_letter_code
_entity_poly.pdbx_strand_id
1 'polypeptide(L)'
;MHERKIAPLTGADTGTSGSPAGAPRGRRLHRLADLDPRVEILSLRPADLRDVLGGWLAERGEPGYRGEQIARWIYRDRADDWSAMTTLPKALRAELDQVFRFPSVTTAEVRESVDGTQKYLWRLIDGEAVESVLIPTRSRDTLCVSSQAGCALACAFCATGLFGFRRDLTAGEIVDQVRRLLARRPPARHGVNVVFMGMGEPLLNWENLATAIET
;
A
#
# COMPACT_ATOMS: atom_id res chain seq x y z
N MET A 1 -49.34 -1.90 58.03
CA MET A 1 -48.76 -1.04 59.08
C MET A 1 -47.25 -1.20 58.96
N HIS A 2 -46.43 -0.25 58.53
CA HIS A 2 -46.52 1.21 58.62
C HIS A 2 -45.90 1.84 57.37
N GLU A 3 -46.60 2.83 56.83
CA GLU A 3 -46.10 3.85 55.93
C GLU A 3 -45.24 4.90 56.68
N ARG A 4 -44.62 5.79 55.89
CA ARG A 4 -44.02 7.13 56.19
C ARG A 4 -42.49 7.11 56.20
N LYS A 5 -41.76 8.10 55.68
CA LYS A 5 -42.03 9.46 55.16
C LYS A 5 -40.76 9.94 54.42
N ILE A 6 -40.88 11.02 53.64
CA ILE A 6 -39.89 11.59 52.72
C ILE A 6 -39.04 12.73 53.36
N ALA A 7 -37.72 12.74 53.04
CA ALA A 7 -36.68 13.80 52.86
C ALA A 7 -36.34 14.81 54.01
N PRO A 8 -35.11 15.42 54.05
CA PRO A 8 -34.59 16.35 53.02
C PRO A 8 -33.10 16.19 52.61
N LEU A 9 -32.77 16.80 51.47
CA LEU A 9 -31.46 17.05 50.87
C LEU A 9 -30.70 18.18 51.58
N THR A 10 -29.40 18.04 51.82
CA THR A 10 -28.43 19.18 51.94
C THR A 10 -26.98 18.74 51.67
N GLY A 11 -26.26 19.51 50.82
CA GLY A 11 -24.79 19.56 50.70
C GLY A 11 -24.22 18.82 49.48
N ALA A 12 -24.06 19.41 48.29
CA ALA A 12 -23.15 20.49 47.83
C ALA A 12 -21.69 20.04 47.60
N ASP A 13 -21.33 19.99 46.31
CA ASP A 13 -20.01 20.08 45.64
C ASP A 13 -18.93 19.04 46.01
N THR A 14 -18.18 18.43 45.07
CA THR A 14 -17.42 19.02 43.95
C THR A 14 -17.04 17.93 42.92
N GLY A 15 -17.11 18.23 41.60
CA GLY A 15 -16.25 17.72 40.50
C GLY A 15 -16.07 16.19 40.33
N THR A 16 -16.16 15.57 39.16
CA THR A 16 -15.74 16.01 37.83
C THR A 16 -16.36 15.06 36.78
N SER A 17 -16.79 15.68 35.67
CA SER A 17 -16.88 15.12 34.31
C SER A 17 -17.36 13.68 34.14
N GLY A 18 -18.63 13.56 33.75
CA GLY A 18 -19.04 12.45 32.90
C GLY A 18 -18.27 12.48 31.58
N SER A 19 -17.90 11.30 31.10
CA SER A 19 -17.79 11.06 29.67
C SER A 19 -18.43 9.69 29.38
N PRO A 20 -19.37 9.62 28.43
CA PRO A 20 -20.17 8.43 28.18
C PRO A 20 -19.34 7.36 27.46
N ALA A 21 -19.84 6.13 27.54
CA ALA A 21 -19.38 4.98 26.77
C ALA A 21 -18.97 5.33 25.33
N GLY A 22 -17.70 5.09 24.99
CA GLY A 22 -17.21 5.07 23.62
C GLY A 22 -17.21 3.64 23.09
N ALA A 23 -18.22 3.31 22.29
CA ALA A 23 -18.40 2.03 21.59
C ALA A 23 -17.12 1.50 20.89
N PRO A 24 -17.00 0.17 20.67
CA PRO A 24 -15.92 -0.37 19.85
C PRO A 24 -16.10 0.15 18.43
N ARG A 25 -15.19 1.01 17.96
CA ARG A 25 -15.18 1.40 16.54
C ARG A 25 -14.58 0.27 15.73
N GLY A 26 -15.35 -0.80 15.58
CA GLY A 26 -15.17 -1.80 14.54
C GLY A 26 -15.30 -1.11 13.19
N ARG A 27 -14.19 -0.57 12.67
CA ARG A 27 -14.07 -0.24 11.26
C ARG A 27 -14.16 -1.58 10.54
N ARG A 28 -15.18 -1.78 9.70
CA ARG A 28 -15.20 -2.90 8.77
C ARG A 28 -13.94 -2.80 7.93
N LEU A 29 -13.03 -3.77 8.08
CA LEU A 29 -11.99 -4.02 7.10
C LEU A 29 -12.74 -4.47 5.83
N HIS A 30 -12.98 -3.55 4.91
CA HIS A 30 -13.43 -3.95 3.58
C HIS A 30 -12.36 -4.86 2.99
N ARG A 31 -12.72 -6.03 2.48
CA ARG A 31 -11.74 -6.82 1.74
C ARG A 31 -11.44 -6.03 0.47
N LEU A 32 -10.18 -5.93 0.07
CA LEU A 32 -9.80 -5.17 -1.12
C LEU A 32 -10.54 -5.65 -2.37
N ALA A 33 -10.85 -6.94 -2.46
CA ALA A 33 -11.67 -7.53 -3.52
C ALA A 33 -13.12 -7.01 -3.55
N ASP A 34 -13.66 -6.55 -2.41
CA ASP A 34 -14.99 -5.93 -2.35
C ASP A 34 -14.97 -4.50 -2.93
N LEU A 35 -13.79 -3.84 -2.94
CA LEU A 35 -13.60 -2.49 -3.46
C LEU A 35 -13.23 -2.49 -4.95
N ASP A 36 -12.44 -3.47 -5.38
CA ASP A 36 -12.05 -3.66 -6.77
C ASP A 36 -11.91 -5.17 -7.04
N PRO A 37 -12.81 -5.76 -7.87
CA PRO A 37 -12.80 -7.19 -8.14
C PRO A 37 -11.69 -7.60 -9.12
N ARG A 38 -10.96 -6.64 -9.70
CA ARG A 38 -9.85 -6.94 -10.63
C ARG A 38 -8.72 -7.66 -9.92
N VAL A 39 -8.03 -8.52 -10.66
CA VAL A 39 -6.84 -9.21 -10.18
C VAL A 39 -5.73 -8.19 -9.97
N GLU A 40 -5.20 -8.08 -8.76
CA GLU A 40 -4.03 -7.23 -8.51
C GLU A 40 -2.78 -7.88 -9.08
N ILE A 41 -2.37 -7.40 -10.25
CA ILE A 41 -1.33 -8.08 -11.02
C ILE A 41 0.04 -8.04 -10.33
N LEU A 42 0.32 -6.99 -9.55
CA LEU A 42 1.59 -6.84 -8.82
C LEU A 42 1.68 -7.70 -7.56
N SER A 43 0.58 -8.31 -7.13
CA SER A 43 0.59 -9.31 -6.05
C SER A 43 0.96 -10.71 -6.55
N LEU A 44 1.10 -10.90 -7.87
CA LEU A 44 1.58 -12.14 -8.46
C LEU A 44 3.10 -12.12 -8.55
N ARG A 45 3.73 -13.24 -8.19
CA ARG A 45 5.17 -13.42 -8.42
C ARG A 45 5.46 -13.43 -9.94
N PRO A 46 6.67 -13.10 -10.38
CA PRO A 46 6.97 -12.93 -11.81
C PRO A 46 6.69 -14.17 -12.67
N ALA A 47 6.79 -15.39 -12.12
CA ALA A 47 6.41 -16.60 -12.83
C ALA A 47 4.88 -16.70 -12.96
N ASP A 48 4.16 -16.58 -11.84
CA ASP A 48 2.69 -16.63 -11.79
C ASP A 48 2.06 -15.52 -12.66
N LEU A 49 2.63 -14.32 -12.66
CA LEU A 49 2.20 -13.21 -13.53
C LEU A 49 2.29 -13.59 -15.01
N ARG A 50 3.39 -14.22 -15.42
CA ARG A 50 3.59 -14.64 -16.82
C ARG A 50 2.59 -15.72 -17.21
N ASP A 51 2.34 -16.68 -16.32
CA ASP A 51 1.38 -17.76 -16.57
C ASP A 51 -0.05 -17.22 -16.68
N VAL A 52 -0.46 -16.37 -15.74
CA VAL A 52 -1.79 -15.72 -15.75
C VAL A 52 -1.98 -14.86 -17.00
N LEU A 53 -1.01 -14.01 -17.35
CA LEU A 53 -1.07 -13.21 -18.56
C LEU A 53 -1.06 -14.08 -19.82
N GLY A 54 -0.25 -15.14 -19.85
CA GLY A 54 -0.13 -16.05 -20.98
C GLY A 54 -1.47 -16.74 -21.30
N GLY A 55 -2.13 -17.30 -20.28
CA GLY A 55 -3.46 -17.89 -20.43
C GLY A 55 -4.51 -16.87 -20.89
N TRP A 56 -4.56 -15.72 -20.21
CA TRP A 56 -5.52 -14.66 -20.53
C TRP A 56 -5.38 -14.09 -21.94
N LEU A 57 -4.13 -13.93 -22.41
CA LEU A 57 -3.82 -13.49 -23.78
C LEU A 57 -4.17 -14.56 -24.81
N ALA A 58 -3.89 -15.83 -24.54
CA ALA A 58 -4.18 -16.95 -25.44
C ALA A 58 -5.68 -17.09 -25.70
N GLU A 59 -6.52 -16.93 -24.68
CA GLU A 59 -7.99 -16.92 -24.81
C GLU A 59 -8.51 -15.82 -25.75
N ARG A 60 -7.73 -14.75 -25.95
CA ARG A 60 -8.04 -13.60 -26.82
C ARG A 60 -7.37 -13.69 -28.19
N GLY A 61 -6.67 -14.78 -28.48
CA GLY A 61 -5.92 -14.96 -29.71
C GLY A 61 -4.72 -14.02 -29.84
N GLU A 62 -4.23 -13.48 -28.72
CA GLU A 62 -3.09 -12.58 -28.74
C GLU A 62 -1.77 -13.34 -28.86
N PRO A 63 -0.74 -12.79 -29.56
CA PRO A 63 0.54 -13.45 -29.69
C PRO A 63 1.22 -13.70 -28.34
N GLY A 64 1.78 -14.90 -28.14
CA GLY A 64 2.38 -15.30 -26.86
C GLY A 64 3.52 -14.40 -26.36
N TYR A 65 4.23 -13.71 -27.25
CA TYR A 65 5.30 -12.76 -26.85
C TYR A 65 4.76 -11.55 -26.08
N ARG A 66 3.46 -11.24 -26.15
CA ARG A 66 2.87 -10.09 -25.46
C ARG A 66 2.92 -10.21 -23.94
N GLY A 67 2.91 -11.42 -23.39
CA GLY A 67 3.08 -11.64 -21.95
C GLY A 67 4.43 -11.10 -21.46
N GLU A 68 5.51 -11.46 -22.15
CA GLU A 68 6.85 -10.96 -21.82
C GLU A 68 6.97 -9.45 -22.09
N GLN A 69 6.32 -8.95 -23.15
CA GLN A 69 6.26 -7.52 -23.43
C GLN A 69 5.61 -6.73 -22.27
N ILE A 70 4.51 -7.25 -21.71
CA ILE A 70 3.83 -6.65 -20.55
C ILE A 70 4.70 -6.75 -19.30
N ALA A 71 5.26 -7.92 -18.99
CA ALA A 71 6.12 -8.11 -17.83
C ALA A 71 7.32 -7.14 -17.84
N ARG A 72 7.91 -6.95 -19.03
CA ARG A 72 8.99 -5.99 -19.26
C ARG A 72 8.55 -4.54 -19.01
N TRP A 73 7.36 -4.15 -19.46
CA TRP A 73 6.80 -2.83 -19.17
C TRP A 73 6.59 -2.60 -17.67
N ILE A 74 6.13 -3.63 -16.96
CA ILE A 74 5.89 -3.55 -15.52
C ILE A 74 7.21 -3.39 -14.76
N TYR A 75 8.15 -4.32 -14.91
CA TYR A 75 9.32 -4.43 -14.02
C TYR A 75 10.54 -3.64 -14.51
N ARG A 76 10.81 -3.66 -15.81
CA ARG A 76 12.02 -3.03 -16.38
C ARG A 76 11.75 -1.58 -16.74
N ASP A 77 10.73 -1.36 -17.57
CA ASP A 77 10.41 -0.02 -18.07
C ASP A 77 9.59 0.80 -17.05
N ARG A 78 9.05 0.11 -16.02
CA ARG A 78 8.38 0.70 -14.86
C ARG A 78 7.22 1.64 -15.24
N ALA A 79 6.40 1.20 -16.20
CA ALA A 79 5.21 1.92 -16.67
C ALA A 79 4.31 2.41 -15.52
N ASP A 80 3.84 3.64 -15.52
CA ASP A 80 2.98 4.14 -14.43
C ASP A 80 1.60 3.47 -14.39
N ASP A 81 1.09 3.07 -15.55
CA ASP A 81 -0.22 2.43 -15.76
C ASP A 81 -0.25 1.68 -17.11
N TRP A 82 -1.39 1.06 -17.42
CA TRP A 82 -1.62 0.37 -18.70
C TRP A 82 -1.49 1.30 -19.92
N SER A 83 -1.87 2.57 -19.78
CA SER A 83 -1.88 3.52 -20.88
C SER A 83 -0.47 3.83 -21.38
N ALA A 84 0.53 3.80 -20.50
CA ALA A 84 1.95 4.04 -20.81
C ALA A 84 2.58 2.95 -21.70
N MET A 85 1.97 1.76 -21.83
CA MET A 85 2.49 0.64 -22.62
C MET A 85 2.23 0.82 -24.13
N THR A 86 2.81 1.86 -24.73
CA THR A 86 2.50 2.32 -26.10
C THR A 86 2.77 1.30 -27.21
N THR A 87 3.58 0.28 -26.94
CA THR A 87 3.82 -0.82 -27.88
C THR A 87 2.66 -1.85 -27.93
N LEU A 88 1.65 -1.71 -27.07
CA LEU A 88 0.44 -2.53 -27.06
C LEU A 88 -0.72 -1.79 -27.76
N PRO A 89 -1.57 -2.49 -28.53
CA PRO A 89 -2.77 -1.90 -29.09
C PRO A 89 -3.65 -1.24 -28.03
N LYS A 90 -4.33 -0.15 -28.39
CA LYS A 90 -5.21 0.58 -27.48
C LYS A 90 -6.34 -0.30 -26.92
N ALA A 91 -6.90 -1.18 -27.75
CA ALA A 91 -7.93 -2.14 -27.33
C ALA A 91 -7.41 -3.10 -26.25
N LEU A 92 -6.23 -3.70 -26.47
CA LEU A 92 -5.62 -4.60 -25.49
C LEU A 92 -5.35 -3.88 -24.14
N ARG A 93 -4.86 -2.64 -24.17
CA ARG A 93 -4.65 -1.86 -22.94
C ARG A 93 -5.95 -1.64 -22.16
N ALA A 94 -7.07 -1.41 -22.86
CA ALA A 94 -8.37 -1.25 -22.22
C ALA A 94 -8.89 -2.57 -21.64
N GLU A 95 -8.70 -3.69 -22.32
CA GLU A 95 -9.07 -5.01 -21.80
C GLU A 95 -8.24 -5.41 -20.57
N LEU A 96 -6.94 -5.10 -20.57
CA LEU A 96 -6.08 -5.30 -19.40
C LEU A 96 -6.59 -4.50 -18.20
N ASP A 97 -6.93 -3.23 -18.39
CA ASP A 97 -7.44 -2.36 -17.31
C ASP A 97 -8.79 -2.82 -16.75
N GLN A 98 -9.60 -3.55 -17.53
CA GLN A 98 -10.86 -4.12 -17.06
C GLN A 98 -10.68 -5.34 -16.15
N VAL A 99 -9.57 -6.07 -16.28
CA VAL A 99 -9.37 -7.37 -15.61
C VAL A 99 -8.29 -7.29 -14.52
N PHE A 100 -7.26 -6.50 -14.75
CA PHE A 100 -6.08 -6.43 -13.92
C PHE A 100 -5.92 -5.03 -13.32
N ARG A 101 -5.90 -4.96 -11.99
CA ARG A 101 -5.59 -3.74 -11.27
C ARG A 101 -4.09 -3.44 -11.41
N PHE A 102 -3.79 -2.32 -12.03
CA PHE A 102 -2.46 -1.72 -12.11
C PHE A 102 -2.62 -0.23 -12.41
N PRO A 103 -1.97 0.67 -11.66
CA PRO A 103 -1.04 0.43 -10.56
C PRO A 103 -1.73 -0.02 -9.25
N SER A 104 -0.94 -0.43 -8.25
CA SER A 104 -1.44 -0.74 -6.89
C SER A 104 -1.43 0.49 -5.98
N VAL A 105 -0.53 1.45 -6.23
CA VAL A 105 -0.49 2.73 -5.52
C VAL A 105 -0.42 3.90 -6.50
N THR A 106 -0.86 5.09 -6.07
CA THR A 106 -0.78 6.32 -6.87
C THR A 106 -0.09 7.43 -6.08
N THR A 107 0.70 8.29 -6.73
CA THR A 107 1.38 9.40 -6.06
C THR A 107 0.38 10.50 -5.70
N ALA A 108 0.27 10.83 -4.41
CA ALA A 108 -0.45 12.02 -3.96
C ALA A 108 0.47 13.22 -3.75
N GLU A 109 1.66 13.00 -3.20
CA GLU A 109 2.59 14.09 -2.89
C GLU A 109 4.04 13.60 -2.98
N VAL A 110 4.93 14.49 -3.37
CA VAL A 110 6.39 14.28 -3.31
C VAL A 110 7.01 15.49 -2.63
N ARG A 111 7.86 15.23 -1.62
CA ARG A 111 8.67 16.26 -0.98
C ARG A 111 10.13 15.91 -1.13
N GLU A 112 10.93 16.90 -1.49
CA GLU A 112 12.37 16.76 -1.63
C GLU A 112 13.08 17.58 -0.55
N SER A 113 14.04 16.94 0.10
CA SER A 113 14.94 17.54 1.08
C SER A 113 16.19 18.07 0.40
N VAL A 114 16.90 18.98 1.07
CA VAL A 114 18.14 19.62 0.56
C VAL A 114 19.28 18.63 0.32
N ASP A 115 19.25 17.47 0.98
CA ASP A 115 20.21 16.38 0.81
C ASP A 115 19.85 15.43 -0.36
N GLY A 116 18.76 15.73 -1.08
CA GLY A 116 18.22 14.94 -2.18
C GLY A 116 17.29 13.81 -1.71
N THR A 117 17.07 13.63 -0.41
CA THR A 117 16.09 12.65 0.09
C THR A 117 14.69 13.02 -0.40
N GLN A 118 14.01 12.08 -1.04
CA GLN A 118 12.66 12.27 -1.56
C GLN A 118 11.66 11.42 -0.79
N LYS A 119 10.68 12.06 -0.17
CA LYS A 119 9.56 11.42 0.53
C LYS A 119 8.33 11.44 -0.35
N TYR A 120 7.71 10.29 -0.52
CA TYR A 120 6.52 10.09 -1.32
C TYR A 120 5.34 9.74 -0.42
N LEU A 121 4.20 10.39 -0.67
CA LEU A 121 2.91 9.99 -0.14
C LEU A 121 2.16 9.24 -1.24
N TRP A 122 1.79 8.00 -0.95
CA TRP A 122 1.03 7.14 -1.84
C TRP A 122 -0.41 7.04 -1.39
N ARG A 123 -1.34 7.06 -2.34
CA ARG A 123 -2.75 6.74 -2.14
C ARG A 123 -3.03 5.31 -2.55
N LEU A 124 -3.70 4.59 -1.67
CA LEU A 124 -4.18 3.24 -1.86
C LEU A 124 -5.63 3.27 -2.37
N ILE A 125 -6.12 2.16 -2.92
CA ILE A 125 -7.45 2.10 -3.54
C ILE A 125 -8.60 2.30 -2.55
N ASP A 126 -8.37 1.97 -1.28
CA ASP A 126 -9.33 2.16 -0.18
C ASP A 126 -9.26 3.57 0.45
N GLY A 127 -8.46 4.47 -0.13
CA GLY A 127 -8.32 5.85 0.30
C GLY A 127 -7.34 6.08 1.45
N GLU A 128 -6.83 5.02 2.08
CA GLU A 128 -5.72 5.09 3.01
C GLU A 128 -4.45 5.57 2.30
N ALA A 129 -3.44 5.98 3.07
CA ALA A 129 -2.19 6.48 2.54
C ALA A 129 -0.99 5.92 3.30
N VAL A 130 0.10 5.71 2.57
CA VAL A 130 1.38 5.26 3.12
C VAL A 130 2.52 6.07 2.53
N GLU A 131 3.65 6.10 3.24
CA GLU A 131 4.84 6.82 2.79
C GLU A 131 5.95 5.86 2.33
N SER A 132 6.76 6.30 1.38
CA SER A 132 8.07 5.70 1.13
C SER A 132 9.12 6.79 0.97
N VAL A 133 10.38 6.42 1.18
CA VAL A 133 11.50 7.35 1.08
C VAL A 133 12.56 6.80 0.15
N LEU A 134 12.96 7.60 -0.84
CA LEU A 134 14.18 7.40 -1.62
C LEU A 134 15.29 8.23 -0.98
N ILE A 135 16.33 7.55 -0.52
CA ILE A 135 17.49 8.15 0.13
C ILE A 135 18.68 7.98 -0.82
N PRO A 136 18.99 8.97 -1.66
CA PRO A 136 20.11 8.88 -2.57
C PRO A 136 21.43 9.10 -1.83
N THR A 137 22.45 8.35 -2.22
CA THR A 137 23.83 8.63 -1.81
C THR A 137 24.72 8.69 -3.05
N ARG A 138 26.02 8.95 -2.87
CA ARG A 138 26.98 9.01 -3.99
C ARG A 138 27.11 7.69 -4.75
N SER A 139 26.99 6.56 -4.06
CA SER A 139 27.32 5.24 -4.59
C SER A 139 26.11 4.31 -4.66
N ARG A 140 25.07 4.54 -3.87
CA ARG A 140 23.93 3.64 -3.70
C ARG A 140 22.66 4.41 -3.34
N ASP A 141 21.52 3.98 -3.85
CA ASP A 141 20.23 4.53 -3.40
C ASP A 141 19.58 3.55 -2.40
N THR A 142 18.92 4.06 -1.35
CA THR A 142 18.16 3.23 -0.40
C THR A 142 16.68 3.57 -0.48
N LEU A 143 15.84 2.55 -0.63
CA LEU A 143 14.39 2.66 -0.71
C LEU A 143 13.80 2.17 0.62
N CYS A 144 13.24 3.09 1.39
CA CYS A 144 12.51 2.78 2.61
C CYS A 144 11.03 2.63 2.26
N VAL A 145 10.49 1.43 2.40
CA VAL A 145 9.12 1.09 2.00
C VAL A 145 8.27 0.66 3.19
N SER A 146 6.97 0.95 3.10
CA SER A 146 5.96 0.59 4.09
C SER A 146 5.41 -0.81 3.84
N SER A 147 5.04 -1.51 4.91
CA SER A 147 4.41 -2.83 4.90
C SER A 147 2.96 -2.81 5.41
N GLN A 148 2.54 -1.77 6.12
CA GLN A 148 1.17 -1.61 6.63
C GLN A 148 0.70 -0.16 6.49
N ALA A 149 -0.62 0.03 6.40
CA ALA A 149 -1.25 1.33 6.60
C ALA A 149 -1.41 1.56 8.12
N GLY A 150 -0.50 2.36 8.68
CA GLY A 150 -0.36 2.50 10.13
C GLY A 150 0.45 1.37 10.76
N CYS A 151 0.41 1.22 12.09
CA CYS A 151 1.13 0.13 12.78
C CYS A 151 0.44 -0.26 14.10
N ALA A 152 0.32 -1.57 14.36
CA ALA A 152 -0.38 -2.10 15.53
C ALA A 152 0.45 -2.07 16.82
N LEU A 153 1.78 -1.99 16.72
CA LEU A 153 2.67 -2.08 17.89
C LEU A 153 2.63 -0.85 18.80
N ALA A 154 2.13 0.29 18.30
CA ALA A 154 1.96 1.53 19.08
C ALA A 154 3.20 1.95 19.89
N CYS A 155 4.40 1.77 19.34
CA CYS A 155 5.65 2.17 20.00
C CYS A 155 5.61 3.67 20.37
N ALA A 156 5.90 4.00 21.64
CA ALA A 156 5.68 5.35 22.19
C ALA A 156 6.44 6.48 21.48
N PHE A 157 7.55 6.16 20.81
CA PHE A 157 8.38 7.12 20.06
C PHE A 157 8.09 7.14 18.55
N CYS A 158 7.18 6.30 18.06
CA CYS A 158 6.91 6.14 16.63
C CYS A 158 5.63 6.88 16.22
N ALA A 159 5.76 7.86 15.33
CA ALA A 159 4.61 8.59 14.79
C ALA A 159 3.58 7.66 14.12
N THR A 160 4.03 6.64 13.39
CA THR A 160 3.14 5.64 12.77
C THR A 160 2.31 4.89 13.81
N GLY A 161 2.88 4.61 14.98
CA GLY A 161 2.16 3.96 16.09
C GLY A 161 1.02 4.83 16.64
N LEU A 162 1.16 6.17 16.59
CA LEU A 162 0.13 7.11 17.04
C LEU A 162 -1.09 7.14 16.09
N PHE A 163 -0.90 6.84 14.81
CA PHE A 163 -1.99 6.81 13.83
C PHE A 163 -2.88 5.56 13.96
N GLY A 164 -2.42 4.57 14.74
CA GLY A 164 -3.04 3.27 14.90
C GLY A 164 -2.91 2.40 13.65
N PHE A 165 -3.32 1.14 13.77
CA PHE A 165 -3.35 0.20 12.65
C PHE A 165 -4.63 0.36 11.82
N ARG A 166 -4.50 0.29 10.48
CA ARG A 166 -5.63 0.23 9.55
C ARG A 166 -5.74 -1.15 8.92
N ARG A 167 -4.72 -1.56 8.19
CA ARG A 167 -4.62 -2.88 7.55
C ARG A 167 -3.20 -3.15 7.08
N ASP A 168 -2.97 -4.39 6.73
CA ASP A 168 -1.81 -4.81 5.96
C ASP A 168 -1.86 -4.29 4.53
N LEU A 169 -0.68 -4.02 3.96
CA LEU A 169 -0.55 -3.80 2.53
C LEU A 169 -0.49 -5.14 1.80
N THR A 170 -1.04 -5.18 0.59
CA THR A 170 -0.85 -6.34 -0.29
C THR A 170 0.58 -6.40 -0.79
N ALA A 171 0.99 -7.56 -1.30
CA ALA A 171 2.28 -7.70 -1.97
C ALA A 171 2.43 -6.67 -3.11
N GLY A 172 1.38 -6.46 -3.90
CA GLY A 172 1.37 -5.48 -4.98
C GLY A 172 1.55 -4.04 -4.51
N GLU A 173 0.93 -3.64 -3.40
CA GLU A 173 1.12 -2.30 -2.81
C GLU A 173 2.56 -2.10 -2.29
N ILE A 174 3.22 -3.16 -1.80
CA ILE A 174 4.63 -3.11 -1.37
C ILE A 174 5.56 -3.03 -2.60
N VAL A 175 5.35 -3.88 -3.60
CA VAL A 175 6.13 -3.92 -4.84
C VAL A 175 6.02 -2.60 -5.62
N ASP A 176 4.82 -2.03 -5.71
CA ASP A 176 4.60 -0.82 -6.49
C ASP A 176 5.27 0.42 -5.87
N GLN A 177 5.44 0.46 -4.55
CA GLN A 177 6.29 1.47 -3.90
C GLN A 177 7.73 1.39 -4.45
N VAL A 178 8.34 0.20 -4.43
CA VAL A 178 9.70 -0.02 -4.94
C VAL A 178 9.80 0.37 -6.41
N ARG A 179 8.91 -0.17 -7.24
CA ARG A 179 8.87 0.04 -8.70
C ARG A 179 8.75 1.52 -9.06
N ARG A 180 7.89 2.26 -8.37
CA ARG A 180 7.68 3.69 -8.60
C ARG A 180 8.83 4.56 -8.12
N LEU A 181 9.51 4.22 -7.02
CA LEU A 181 10.72 4.94 -6.58
C LEU A 181 11.86 4.71 -7.57
N LEU A 182 12.01 3.46 -7.99
CA LEU A 182 12.97 3.02 -8.99
C LEU A 182 12.79 3.71 -10.36
N ALA A 183 11.58 4.14 -10.72
CA ALA A 183 11.34 4.88 -11.96
C ALA A 183 11.83 6.33 -11.94
N ARG A 184 12.19 6.88 -10.77
CA ARG A 184 12.44 8.33 -10.60
C ARG A 184 13.84 8.77 -10.99
N ARG A 185 14.79 7.86 -10.97
CA ARG A 185 16.18 8.13 -11.37
C ARG A 185 16.85 6.85 -11.86
N PRO A 186 17.87 6.97 -12.72
CA PRO A 186 18.74 5.84 -13.01
C PRO A 186 19.30 5.26 -11.71
N PRO A 187 19.42 3.92 -11.58
CA PRO A 187 20.03 3.31 -10.42
C PRO A 187 21.43 3.88 -10.17
N ALA A 188 21.76 4.15 -8.90
CA ALA A 188 23.12 4.49 -8.51
C ALA A 188 24.12 3.38 -8.92
N ARG A 189 25.40 3.74 -8.99
CA ARG A 189 26.48 2.85 -9.49
C ARG A 189 26.50 1.47 -8.84
N HIS A 190 26.21 1.38 -7.54
CA HIS A 190 26.22 0.12 -6.79
C HIS A 190 24.80 -0.46 -6.57
N GLY A 191 23.83 -0.01 -7.37
CA GLY A 191 22.44 -0.44 -7.32
C GLY A 191 21.66 0.21 -6.19
N VAL A 192 20.64 -0.52 -5.72
CA VAL A 192 19.70 -0.07 -4.70
C VAL A 192 19.70 -1.01 -3.50
N ASN A 193 19.41 -0.48 -2.32
CA ASN A 193 18.97 -1.27 -1.16
C ASN A 193 17.47 -1.04 -0.98
N VAL A 194 16.74 -2.07 -0.58
CA VAL A 194 15.36 -1.95 -0.13
C VAL A 194 15.34 -2.29 1.36
N VAL A 195 14.72 -1.42 2.17
CA VAL A 195 14.54 -1.62 3.60
C VAL A 195 13.07 -1.46 3.96
N PHE A 196 12.55 -2.40 4.73
CA PHE A 196 11.16 -2.38 5.21
C PHE A 196 11.07 -1.62 6.53
N MET A 197 11.46 -0.35 6.49
CA MET A 197 11.54 0.55 7.67
C MET A 197 10.56 1.73 7.55
N GLY A 198 9.58 1.63 6.65
CA GLY A 198 8.52 2.61 6.49
C GLY A 198 7.44 2.46 7.57
N MET A 199 6.19 2.61 7.16
CA MET A 199 5.04 2.40 8.03
C MET A 199 4.74 0.90 8.16
N GLY A 200 4.55 0.44 9.41
CA GLY A 200 4.13 -0.93 9.73
C GLY A 200 5.20 -1.76 10.43
N GLU A 201 4.77 -2.89 10.98
CA GLU A 201 5.62 -3.98 11.45
C GLU A 201 5.67 -5.06 10.36
N PRO A 202 6.78 -5.21 9.61
CA PRO A 202 6.89 -6.14 8.50
C PRO A 202 6.57 -7.60 8.89
N LEU A 203 6.95 -8.03 10.10
CA LEU A 203 6.71 -9.41 10.54
C LEU A 203 5.24 -9.71 10.83
N LEU A 204 4.42 -8.69 11.10
CA LEU A 204 2.97 -8.84 11.25
C LEU A 204 2.25 -8.89 9.90
N ASN A 205 2.94 -8.59 8.79
CA ASN A 205 2.44 -8.72 7.43
C ASN A 205 3.33 -9.68 6.59
N TRP A 206 3.76 -10.79 7.21
CA TRP A 206 4.79 -11.66 6.64
C TRP A 206 4.40 -12.26 5.28
N GLU A 207 3.16 -12.71 5.10
CA GLU A 207 2.74 -13.39 3.86
C GLU A 207 2.84 -12.48 2.63
N ASN A 208 2.31 -11.25 2.73
CA ASN A 208 2.42 -10.26 1.66
C ASN A 208 3.86 -9.80 1.47
N LEU A 209 4.60 -9.61 2.57
CA LEU A 209 5.99 -9.20 2.52
C LEU A 209 6.88 -10.24 1.81
N ALA A 210 6.73 -11.52 2.15
CA ALA A 210 7.49 -12.60 1.55
C ALA A 210 7.24 -12.67 0.04
N THR A 211 5.97 -12.55 -0.38
CA THR A 211 5.61 -12.50 -1.80
C THR A 211 6.22 -11.28 -2.51
N ALA A 212 6.21 -10.12 -1.85
CA ALA A 212 6.83 -8.90 -2.38
C ALA A 212 8.35 -9.01 -2.52
N ILE A 213 9.04 -9.74 -1.64
CA ILE A 213 10.49 -9.98 -1.71
C ILE A 213 10.83 -10.92 -2.89
N GLU A 214 9.95 -11.86 -3.21
CA GLU A 214 10.12 -12.80 -4.33
C GLU A 214 9.79 -12.20 -5.70
N THR A 215 9.33 -10.94 -5.75
CA THR A 215 8.85 -10.26 -6.96
C THR A 215 9.87 -9.31 -7.56
#